data_AF-A0A964MYV0-F1
#
_entry.id   AF-A0A964MYV0-F1
#
_cell.length_a   1.000
_cell.length_b   1.000
_cell.length_c   1.000
_cell.angle_alpha   90.00
_cell.angle_beta   90.00
_cell.angle_gamma   90.00
#
_symmetry.space_group_name_H-M   'P 1'
#
loop_
_entity.id
_entity.type
_entity.pdbx_description
1 polymer ?
#
loop_
_entity_poly.entity_id
_entity_poly.type
_entity_poly.pdbx_seq_one_letter_code
_entity_poly.pdbx_strand_id
1 'polypeptide(L)' 'MSTKTTKRLVREGDFVAEVDVDLLEAEGGWAPYLSIGDAYRLDEVREALRSGDPRRASRLASRVYRLMPVTA' A
#
# COMPACT_ATOMS: atom_id res chain seq x y z
N MET A 1 -4.31 -19.31 12.88
CA MET A 1 -3.82 -18.37 11.86
C MET A 1 -3.23 -17.19 12.59
N SER A 2 -1.94 -16.91 12.40
CA SER A 2 -1.32 -15.69 12.90
C SER A 2 -1.40 -14.61 11.84
N THR A 3 -1.65 -13.39 12.26
CA THR A 3 -1.68 -12.22 11.38
C THR A 3 -0.48 -11.35 11.70
N LYS A 4 0.19 -10.83 10.67
CA LYS A 4 1.30 -9.89 10.81
C LYS A 4 0.98 -8.62 10.06
N THR A 5 0.85 -7.51 10.79
CA THR A 5 0.73 -6.19 10.19
C THR A 5 2.06 -5.77 9.59
N THR A 6 2.03 -5.31 8.35
CA THR A 6 3.20 -4.80 7.62
C THR A 6 2.83 -3.58 6.79
N LYS A 7 3.85 -2.85 6.36
CA LYS A 7 3.71 -1.67 5.52
C LYS A 7 3.98 -2.01 4.07
N ARG A 8 3.04 -1.68 3.19
CA ARG A 8 3.21 -1.74 1.74
C ARG A 8 3.30 -0.33 1.18
N LEU A 9 4.18 -0.16 0.20
CA LEU A 9 4.32 1.08 -0.53
C LEU A 9 3.64 0.94 -1.88
N VAL A 10 2.70 1.85 -2.16
CA VAL A 10 2.06 1.99 -3.47
C VAL A 10 2.65 3.22 -4.13
N ARG A 11 3.28 3.05 -5.29
CA ARG A 11 3.91 4.12 -6.05
C ARG A 11 3.15 4.37 -7.34
N GLU A 12 2.81 5.63 -7.60
CA GLU A 12 2.29 6.09 -8.88
C GLU A 12 2.88 7.49 -9.16
N GLY A 13 3.56 7.63 -10.31
CA GLY A 13 4.27 8.86 -10.68
C GLY A 13 5.24 9.36 -9.60
N ASP A 14 5.04 10.61 -9.19
CA ASP A 14 5.86 11.33 -8.20
C ASP A 14 5.38 11.12 -6.76
N PHE A 15 4.42 10.23 -6.51
CA PHE A 15 3.89 9.97 -5.18
C PHE A 15 4.05 8.52 -4.74
N VAL A 16 4.22 8.34 -3.44
CA VAL A 16 4.20 7.04 -2.76
C VAL A 16 3.27 7.10 -1.55
N ALA A 17 2.38 6.14 -1.42
CA ALA A 17 1.55 5.95 -0.24
C ALA A 17 2.01 4.74 0.57
N GLU A 18 2.08 4.90 1.89
CA GLU A 18 2.34 3.85 2.86
C GLU A 18 1.02 3.35 3.43
N VAL A 19 0.74 2.07 3.22
CA VAL A 19 -0.51 1.42 3.61
C VAL A 19 -0.19 0.28 4.56
N ASP A 20 -0.78 0.32 5.75
CA ASP A 20 -0.76 -0.82 6.67
C ASP A 20 -1.71 -1.90 6.15
N VAL A 21 -1.20 -3.12 6.05
CA VAL A 21 -1.95 -4.30 5.61
C VAL A 21 -1.66 -5.47 6.53
N ASP A 22 -2.62 -6.39 6.61
CA ASP A 22 -2.51 -7.59 7.41
C ASP A 22 -2.18 -8.78 6.53
N LEU A 23 -1.02 -9.38 6.80
CA LEU A 23 -0.60 -10.61 6.16
C LEU A 23 -1.02 -11.81 7.01
N LEU A 24 -1.70 -12.75 6.36
CA LEU A 24 -2.19 -13.98 6.95
C LEU A 24 -1.13 -15.07 6.77
N GLU A 25 -0.57 -15.51 7.89
CA GLU A 25 0.36 -16.64 7.92
C GLU A 25 -0.41 -17.95 7.81
N ALA A 26 0.07 -18.85 6.97
CA ALA A 26 -0.49 -20.19 6.79
C ALA A 26 0.63 -21.18 6.45
N GLU A 27 0.41 -22.45 6.76
CA GLU A 27 1.33 -23.52 6.35
C GLU A 27 1.10 -23.81 4.87
N GLY A 28 2.00 -23.33 4.00
CA GLY A 28 1.91 -23.51 2.56
C GLY A 28 2.97 -22.72 1.79
N GLY A 29 3.30 -23.17 0.58
CA GLY A 29 4.44 -22.62 -0.19
C GLY A 29 4.28 -21.18 -0.69
N TRP A 30 3.08 -20.59 -0.59
CA TRP A 30 2.78 -19.22 -1.03
C TRP A 30 2.37 -18.29 0.11
N ALA A 31 2.47 -18.74 1.36
CA ALA A 31 2.30 -17.86 2.51
C ALA A 31 3.51 -16.89 2.64
N PRO A 32 3.30 -15.69 3.19
CA PRO A 32 2.03 -15.17 3.73
C PRO A 32 1.10 -14.58 2.66
N TYR A 33 -0.22 -14.62 2.93
CA TYR A 33 -1.25 -14.11 2.03
C TYR A 33 -1.73 -12.72 2.42
N LEU A 34 -2.11 -11.91 1.44
CA LEU A 34 -2.82 -10.66 1.68
C LEU A 34 -4.32 -10.93 1.83
N SER A 35 -4.98 -10.27 2.79
CA SER A 35 -6.44 -10.33 2.84
C SER A 35 -7.05 -9.71 1.58
N ILE A 36 -8.21 -10.22 1.14
CA ILE A 36 -8.91 -9.66 -0.03
C ILE A 36 -9.25 -8.17 0.19
N GLY A 37 -9.63 -7.80 1.42
CA GLY A 37 -9.92 -6.41 1.78
C GLY A 37 -8.70 -5.51 1.66
N ASP A 38 -7.52 -5.97 2.09
CA ASP A 38 -6.28 -5.22 1.93
C ASP A 38 -5.84 -5.15 0.46
N ALA A 39 -6.10 -6.19 -0.33
CA ALA A 39 -5.86 -6.16 -1.77
C ALA A 39 -6.68 -5.03 -2.44
N TYR A 40 -7.98 -4.96 -2.14
CA TYR A 40 -8.83 -3.87 -2.62
C TYR A 40 -8.38 -2.50 -2.11
N ARG A 41 -7.98 -2.38 -0.84
CA ARG A 41 -7.46 -1.11 -0.29
C ARG A 41 -6.22 -0.64 -1.06
N LEU A 42 -5.29 -1.54 -1.36
CA LEU A 42 -4.09 -1.20 -2.14
C LEU A 42 -4.46 -0.73 -3.56
N ASP A 43 -5.46 -1.36 -4.18
CA ASP A 43 -5.97 -0.93 -5.50
C ASP A 43 -6.64 0.43 -5.45
N GLU A 44 -7.45 0.72 -4.44
CA GLU A 44 -8.06 2.05 -4.27
C GLU A 44 -7.03 3.16 -4.05
N VAL A 45 -6.00 2.88 -3.23
CA VAL A 45 -4.88 3.80 -3.02
C VAL A 45 -4.13 4.04 -4.34
N ARG A 46 -3.93 3.00 -5.13
CA ARG A 46 -3.27 3.07 -6.43
C ARG A 46 -4.06 3.97 -7.40
N GLU A 47 -5.37 3.77 -7.51
CA GLU A 47 -6.22 4.63 -8.36
C GLU A 47 -6.27 6.07 -7.86
N ALA A 48 -6.30 6.29 -6.54
CA ALA A 48 -6.26 7.63 -5.97
C ALA A 48 -4.97 8.37 -6.32
N LEU A 49 -3.81 7.72 -6.17
CA LEU A 49 -2.53 8.32 -6.56
C LEU A 49 -2.44 8.56 -8.06
N ARG A 50 -2.88 7.59 -8.89
CA ARG A 50 -2.86 7.70 -10.35
C ARG A 50 -3.73 8.85 -10.85
N SER A 51 -4.83 9.15 -10.17
CA SER A 51 -5.69 10.29 -10.50
C SER A 51 -5.05 11.67 -10.23
N GLY A 52 -3.87 11.72 -9.61
CA GLY A 52 -3.18 12.95 -9.25
C GLY A 52 -3.76 13.65 -8.03
N ASP A 53 -4.63 12.99 -7.26
CA ASP A 53 -5.22 13.51 -6.01
C ASP A 53 -4.58 12.85 -4.77
N PRO A 54 -3.47 13.41 -4.24
CA PRO A 54 -2.82 12.88 -3.05
C PRO A 54 -3.66 13.04 -1.78
N ARG A 55 -4.66 13.95 -1.77
CA ARG A 55 -5.56 14.10 -0.61
C ARG A 55 -6.52 12.93 -0.51
N ARG A 56 -6.97 12.39 -1.65
CA ARG A 56 -7.76 11.16 -1.67
C ARG A 56 -6.93 9.98 -1.17
N ALA A 57 -5.69 9.84 -1.63
CA ALA A 57 -4.80 8.79 -1.17
C ALA A 57 -4.48 8.91 0.33
N SER A 58 -4.32 10.12 0.87
CA SER A 58 -4.03 10.33 2.30
C SER A 58 -5.19 10.00 3.24
N ARG A 59 -6.40 9.78 2.71
CA ARG A 59 -7.55 9.28 3.50
C ARG A 59 -7.58 7.76 3.60
N LEU A 60 -6.91 7.08 2.67
CA LEU A 60 -6.90 5.62 2.52
C LEU A 60 -5.58 5.00 3.02
N ALA A 61 -4.51 5.79 3.04
CA ALA A 61 -3.16 5.39 3.44
C ALA A 61 -2.73 6.10 4.72
N SER A 62 -1.81 5.46 5.46
CA SER A 62 -1.26 6.01 6.71
C SER A 62 -0.40 7.24 6.45
N ARG A 63 0.34 7.26 5.34
CA ARG A 63 1.16 8.40 4.89
C ARG A 63 1.22 8.48 3.38
N VAL A 64 1.33 9.69 2.84
CA VAL A 64 1.61 9.94 1.42
C VAL A 64 2.83 10.84 1.32
N TYR A 65 3.80 10.42 0.53
CA TYR A 65 5.05 11.11 0.28
C TYR A 65 5.08 11.58 -1.17
N ARG A 66 5.70 12.73 -1.41
CA ARG A 66 6.17 13.12 -2.74
C ARG A 66 7.62 12.66 -2.90
N LEU A 67 7.89 11.92 -3.95
CA LEU A 67 9.23 11.48 -4.31
C LEU A 67 10.02 12.66 -4.85
N MET A 68 11.20 12.88 -4.27
CA MET A 68 12.18 13.84 -4.77
C MET A 68 13.42 13.05 -5.16
N PRO A 69 13.84 13.08 -6.43
CA PRO A 69 15.05 12.39 -6.85
C PRO A 69 16.26 13.01 -6.12
N VAL A 70 17.13 12.15 -5.60
CA VAL A 70 18.44 12.57 -5.12
C VAL A 70 19.40 12.45 -6.30
N THR A 71 20.10 13.53 -6.63
CA THR A 71 21.11 13.52 -7.71
C THR A 71 22.21 12.51 -7.35
N ALA A 72 22.61 11.69 -8.33
CA ALA A 72 23.66 10.67 -8.17
C ALA A 72 25.07 11.27 -8.20
#